data_AF-A0A6B0DFW8-F1
#
_entry.id   AF-A0A6B0DFW8-F1
#
_cell.length_a   1.000
_cell.length_b   1.000
_cell.length_c   1.000
_cell.angle_alpha   90.00
_cell.angle_beta   90.00
_cell.angle_gamma   90.00
#
_symmetry.space_group_name_H-M   'P 1'
#
loop_
_entity.id
_entity.type
_entity.pdbx_description
1 polymer ?
#
loop_
_entity_poly.entity_id
_entity_poly.type
_entity_poly.pdbx_seq_one_letter_code
_entity_poly.pdbx_strand_id
1 'polypeptide(L)'
;MISELNQDLNKLIGADAGYSLIIKGPPGSGKTTFALSLLESLMNTHKALYFSTRVGDASLYQQFPWLKKIEKNMKILVATEQFLSEIYKEEPEEEYKEAAKQFLKELNKKREVGRIYINQFLKDKRAPEIKHLYREINSALPEKSIIVIDSLEGITGKYNINEAMFAYMIQKDLVESADATVIFVSEKESGSMEDYVVDGIINISYSIEDGRRIRKLTLKKLRGGEINTSSYAFTLNSGRFYVFQPLEIRGKINKSWRAIPEKDGMYSTGIEDLDKLLGGGIRYGSFFNIQVEGNVLLEAWRIFETPIIINFFSLNYGVFAIPTPGYSYDANRRYFSQWIPGEMLDKNTYYIDYSIAESKRENVIALGGMDPKKAAEIHRGKVKEFIEKYEKTLFILNHDFLEYSIGPDEALKNIFANLTRLKSSKSIALSITKPGQKINKEIKNIADYVMILTTINGATFIYGIKPRTIYYGIEIDEKMGFPYLKLVPMV
;
A
#
# COMPACT_ATOMS: atom_id res chain seq x y z
N MET A 1 5.96 8.85 1.01
CA MET A 1 4.64 8.34 1.43
C MET A 1 3.52 9.13 0.76
N ILE A 2 2.68 8.42 -0.01
CA ILE A 2 1.75 8.88 -1.04
C ILE A 2 2.52 9.48 -2.25
N SER A 3 2.93 8.67 -3.23
CA SER A 3 3.64 9.18 -4.43
C SER A 3 2.76 9.26 -5.67
N GLU A 4 1.81 8.34 -5.88
CA GLU A 4 0.89 8.38 -7.04
C GLU A 4 -0.45 9.03 -6.72
N LEU A 5 -1.11 8.65 -5.62
CA LEU A 5 -2.34 9.34 -5.19
C LEU A 5 -2.07 10.83 -4.95
N ASN A 6 -0.86 11.21 -4.51
CA ASN A 6 -0.47 12.61 -4.38
C ASN A 6 -0.20 13.27 -5.74
N GLN A 7 0.20 12.55 -6.79
CA GLN A 7 0.29 13.16 -8.11
C GLN A 7 -1.11 13.49 -8.65
N ASP A 8 -2.07 12.57 -8.47
CA ASP A 8 -3.46 12.80 -8.86
C ASP A 8 -4.11 13.89 -7.98
N LEU A 9 -3.90 13.87 -6.66
CA LEU A 9 -4.52 14.83 -5.74
C LEU A 9 -3.77 16.17 -5.65
N ASN A 10 -2.44 16.21 -5.61
CA ASN A 10 -1.70 17.48 -5.46
C ASN A 10 -1.77 18.36 -6.71
N LYS A 11 -1.93 17.79 -7.91
CA LYS A 11 -2.20 18.59 -9.12
C LYS A 11 -3.52 19.35 -9.04
N LEU A 12 -4.47 18.89 -8.23
CA LEU A 12 -5.81 19.45 -8.12
C LEU A 12 -6.00 20.29 -6.86
N ILE A 13 -5.50 19.80 -5.74
CA ILE A 13 -5.65 20.44 -4.44
C ILE A 13 -4.55 21.48 -4.21
N GLY A 14 -3.41 21.36 -4.91
CA GLY A 14 -2.33 22.34 -4.91
C GLY A 14 -2.40 23.39 -6.03
N ALA A 15 -3.45 23.41 -6.84
CA ALA A 15 -3.61 24.35 -7.96
C ALA A 15 -3.85 25.80 -7.48
N ASP A 16 -3.74 26.77 -8.40
CA ASP A 16 -3.89 28.20 -8.10
C ASP A 16 -5.27 28.61 -7.55
N ALA A 17 -6.29 27.76 -7.68
CA ALA A 17 -7.67 27.99 -7.22
C ALA A 17 -8.06 27.07 -6.04
N GLY A 18 -9.12 27.44 -5.31
CA GLY A 18 -9.73 26.60 -4.27
C GLY A 18 -10.31 25.29 -4.83
N TYR A 19 -10.47 24.29 -3.95
CA TYR A 19 -11.04 22.99 -4.33
C TYR A 19 -11.92 22.40 -3.22
N SER A 20 -13.12 21.89 -3.55
CA SER A 20 -13.92 21.09 -2.60
C SER A 20 -13.85 19.60 -2.87
N LEU A 21 -13.67 18.83 -1.81
CA LEU A 21 -13.63 17.38 -1.83
C LEU A 21 -14.61 16.81 -0.80
N ILE A 22 -15.35 15.77 -1.16
CA ILE A 22 -16.11 14.95 -0.20
C ILE A 22 -15.53 13.54 -0.10
N ILE A 23 -15.27 13.10 1.13
CA ILE A 23 -14.82 11.76 1.48
C ILE A 23 -15.99 10.99 2.06
N LYS A 24 -16.34 9.87 1.43
CA LYS A 24 -17.50 9.03 1.74
C LYS A 24 -17.11 7.60 2.08
N GLY A 25 -18.00 6.90 2.76
CA GLY A 25 -17.85 5.46 3.04
C GLY A 25 -18.39 5.02 4.40
N PRO A 26 -18.43 3.70 4.66
CA PRO A 26 -19.00 3.15 5.90
C PRO A 26 -18.24 3.56 7.18
N PRO A 27 -18.84 3.38 8.37
CA PRO A 27 -18.15 3.49 9.64
C PRO A 27 -16.90 2.60 9.71
N GLY A 28 -15.81 3.11 10.29
CA GLY A 28 -14.54 2.37 10.41
C GLY A 28 -13.74 2.19 9.11
N SER A 29 -14.17 2.80 8.00
CA SER A 29 -13.47 2.68 6.71
C SER A 29 -12.15 3.46 6.66
N GLY A 30 -11.98 4.50 7.49
CA GLY A 30 -10.77 5.32 7.54
C GLY A 30 -10.92 6.75 7.01
N LYS A 31 -12.17 7.24 6.86
CA LYS A 31 -12.48 8.60 6.35
C LYS A 31 -11.72 9.71 7.08
N THR A 32 -11.85 9.77 8.40
CA THR A 32 -11.15 10.76 9.25
C THR A 32 -9.64 10.64 9.11
N THR A 33 -9.09 9.42 9.13
CA THR A 33 -7.65 9.18 8.96
C THR A 33 -7.15 9.70 7.61
N PHE A 34 -7.91 9.48 6.54
CA PHE A 34 -7.58 9.98 5.21
C PHE A 34 -7.66 11.52 5.14
N ALA A 35 -8.73 12.11 5.66
CA ALA A 35 -8.91 13.56 5.70
C ALA A 35 -7.77 14.26 6.45
N LEU A 36 -7.39 13.72 7.62
CA LEU A 36 -6.24 14.22 8.39
C LEU A 36 -4.91 14.02 7.66
N SER A 37 -4.72 12.92 6.94
CA SER A 37 -3.50 12.68 6.16
C SER A 37 -3.37 13.66 4.98
N LEU A 38 -4.50 14.02 4.36
CA LEU A 38 -4.54 15.02 3.30
C LEU A 38 -4.35 16.45 3.84
N LEU A 39 -4.89 16.73 5.04
CA LEU A 39 -4.60 17.99 5.74
C LEU A 39 -3.10 18.10 6.04
N GLU A 40 -2.49 17.05 6.61
CA GLU A 40 -1.06 17.00 6.94
C GLU A 40 -0.17 17.24 5.70
N SER A 41 -0.52 16.69 4.53
CA SER A 41 0.29 16.84 3.32
C SER A 41 0.36 18.26 2.76
N LEU A 42 -0.58 19.15 3.15
CA LEU A 42 -0.69 20.51 2.64
C LEU A 42 -0.40 21.60 3.68
N MET A 43 -0.12 21.25 4.94
CA MET A 43 0.16 22.24 6.00
C MET A 43 1.40 23.09 5.75
N ASN A 44 2.32 22.64 4.88
CA ASN A 44 3.51 23.41 4.54
C ASN A 44 3.21 24.58 3.58
N THR A 45 2.07 24.55 2.89
CA THR A 45 1.67 25.56 1.89
C THR A 45 0.34 26.23 2.20
N HIS A 46 -0.45 25.68 3.13
CA HIS A 46 -1.77 26.16 3.50
C HIS A 46 -1.91 26.30 5.01
N LYS A 47 -2.65 27.31 5.47
CA LYS A 47 -3.14 27.36 6.85
C LYS A 47 -4.12 26.20 7.07
N ALA A 48 -3.81 25.31 7.99
CA ALA A 48 -4.59 24.10 8.22
C ALA A 48 -5.61 24.27 9.36
N LEU A 49 -6.88 24.02 9.06
CA LEU A 49 -8.01 24.11 9.98
C LEU A 49 -8.74 22.76 10.04
N TYR A 50 -8.86 22.17 11.23
CA TYR A 50 -9.66 20.97 11.45
C TYR A 50 -10.90 21.31 12.25
N PHE A 51 -12.06 21.19 11.62
CA PHE A 51 -13.35 21.51 12.22
C PHE A 51 -14.09 20.22 12.59
N SER A 52 -14.17 19.92 13.90
CA SER A 52 -14.80 18.70 14.39
C SER A 52 -16.13 18.96 15.09
N THR A 53 -17.13 18.14 14.77
CA THR A 53 -18.46 18.18 15.39
C THR A 53 -18.72 17.08 16.41
N ARG A 54 -17.80 16.11 16.53
CA ARG A 54 -18.07 14.84 17.25
C ARG A 54 -17.18 14.61 18.46
N VAL A 55 -16.08 15.35 18.59
CA VAL A 55 -15.03 15.00 19.55
C VAL A 55 -14.36 16.25 20.11
N GLY A 56 -14.23 16.34 21.44
CA GLY A 56 -13.33 17.31 22.08
C GLY A 56 -11.86 16.91 21.88
N ASP A 57 -10.95 17.88 21.94
CA ASP A 57 -9.52 17.74 21.59
C ASP A 57 -8.85 16.47 22.16
N ALA A 58 -9.12 16.14 23.42
CA ALA A 58 -8.48 15.03 24.12
C ALA A 58 -8.72 13.65 23.45
N SER A 59 -9.93 13.38 22.95
CA SER A 59 -10.24 12.09 22.32
C SER A 59 -9.70 11.99 20.89
N LEU A 60 -9.60 13.12 20.17
CA LEU A 60 -8.93 13.17 18.88
C LEU A 60 -7.44 12.81 19.01
N TYR A 61 -6.74 13.39 19.99
CA TYR A 61 -5.33 13.08 20.24
C TYR A 61 -5.07 11.66 20.78
N GLN A 62 -6.06 11.05 21.44
CA GLN A 62 -5.96 9.63 21.82
C GLN A 62 -6.07 8.72 20.61
N GLN A 63 -6.97 9.03 19.68
CA GLN A 63 -7.16 8.25 18.45
C GLN A 63 -6.02 8.47 17.44
N PHE A 64 -5.47 9.69 17.38
CA PHE A 64 -4.39 10.08 16.49
C PHE A 64 -3.23 10.73 17.25
N PRO A 65 -2.42 9.97 18.01
CA PRO A 65 -1.33 10.52 18.82
C PRO A 65 -0.28 11.30 18.01
N TRP A 66 -0.15 10.98 16.73
CA TRP A 66 0.78 11.65 15.83
C TRP A 66 0.40 13.12 15.55
N LEU A 67 -0.87 13.51 15.74
CA LEU A 67 -1.31 14.90 15.58
C LEU A 67 -0.59 15.85 16.54
N LYS A 68 -0.18 15.39 17.72
CA LYS A 68 0.60 16.21 18.68
C LYS A 68 1.92 16.73 18.10
N LYS A 69 2.48 16.05 17.10
CA LYS A 69 3.72 16.47 16.42
C LYS A 69 3.49 17.62 15.45
N ILE A 70 2.26 17.80 14.97
CA ILE A 70 1.90 18.79 13.94
C ILE A 70 0.92 19.86 14.44
N GLU A 71 0.46 19.77 15.69
CA GLU A 71 -0.51 20.66 16.31
C GLU A 71 -0.12 22.14 16.22
N LYS A 72 1.16 22.48 16.30
CA LYS A 72 1.63 23.88 16.14
C LYS A 72 1.32 24.47 14.76
N ASN A 73 1.10 23.62 13.76
CA ASN A 73 0.86 24.00 12.37
C ASN A 73 -0.60 23.78 11.95
N MET A 74 -1.49 23.41 12.88
CA MET A 74 -2.90 23.15 12.61
C MET A 74 -3.76 23.75 13.72
N LYS A 75 -4.81 24.48 13.35
CA LYS A 75 -5.81 24.96 14.32
C LYS A 75 -6.99 24.00 14.37
N ILE A 76 -7.28 23.46 15.55
CA ILE A 76 -8.51 22.68 15.79
C ILE A 76 -9.62 23.65 16.21
N LEU A 77 -10.76 23.52 15.54
CA LEU A 77 -12.00 24.24 15.85
C LEU A 77 -13.02 23.20 16.31
N VAL A 78 -13.24 23.13 17.63
CA VAL A 78 -14.17 22.16 18.23
C VAL A 78 -15.53 22.80 18.45
N ALA A 79 -16.60 22.14 18.01
CA ALA A 79 -17.97 22.60 18.26
C ALA A 79 -18.53 22.24 19.66
N THR A 80 -17.70 22.14 20.71
CA THR A 80 -18.13 21.78 22.09
C THR A 80 -18.71 22.95 22.87
N GLU A 81 -19.70 22.71 23.74
CA GLU A 81 -20.34 23.73 24.61
C GLU A 81 -19.34 24.58 25.42
N GLN A 82 -18.26 23.97 25.90
CA GLN A 82 -17.23 24.66 26.70
C GLN A 82 -16.42 25.67 25.87
N PHE A 83 -15.99 25.29 24.65
CA PHE A 83 -15.37 26.19 23.68
C PHE A 83 -16.32 27.31 23.23
N LEU A 84 -17.60 26.97 23.02
CA LEU A 84 -18.63 27.95 22.69
C LEU A 84 -18.77 29.00 23.80
N SER A 85 -18.75 28.58 25.08
CA SER A 85 -18.85 29.48 26.24
C SER A 85 -17.68 30.47 26.35
N GLU A 86 -16.49 30.11 25.88
CA GLU A 86 -15.32 31.00 25.83
C GLU A 86 -15.44 32.02 24.70
N ILE A 87 -15.90 31.60 23.52
CA ILE A 87 -16.21 32.54 22.42
C ILE A 87 -17.30 33.54 22.85
N TYR A 88 -18.33 33.08 23.58
CA TYR A 88 -19.38 33.97 24.10
C TYR A 88 -18.89 34.98 25.14
N LYS A 89 -17.75 34.75 25.81
CA LYS A 89 -17.13 35.72 26.72
C LYS A 89 -16.30 36.78 26.01
N GLU A 90 -15.84 36.51 24.79
CA GLU A 90 -15.00 37.40 23.98
C GLU A 90 -15.78 38.29 22.99
N GLU A 91 -17.11 38.34 23.03
CA GLU A 91 -17.89 39.33 22.26
C GLU A 91 -18.21 40.58 23.11
N PRO A 92 -17.42 41.67 23.02
CA PRO A 92 -17.95 43.00 23.32
C PRO A 92 -18.79 43.51 22.14
N GLU A 93 -19.92 44.13 22.49
CA GLU A 93 -20.78 44.88 21.59
C GLU A 93 -20.06 46.11 20.98
N GLU A 94 -20.17 46.19 19.66
CA GLU A 94 -20.27 47.37 18.78
C GLU A 94 -19.20 48.47 18.61
N GLU A 95 -18.17 48.69 19.42
CA GLU A 95 -17.38 49.95 19.25
C GLU A 95 -16.08 49.90 18.42
N TYR A 96 -15.54 48.73 18.05
CA TYR A 96 -14.24 48.64 17.34
C TYR A 96 -14.31 48.48 15.81
N LYS A 97 -15.51 48.48 15.22
CA LYS A 97 -15.71 48.03 13.83
C LYS A 97 -15.40 49.06 12.74
N GLU A 98 -15.45 50.36 12.99
CA GLU A 98 -15.33 51.35 11.91
C GLU A 98 -13.89 51.79 11.64
N ALA A 99 -13.12 52.12 12.68
CA ALA A 99 -11.73 52.54 12.52
C ALA A 99 -10.82 51.41 11.99
N ALA A 100 -11.02 50.17 12.47
CA ALA A 100 -10.29 49.01 11.98
C ALA A 100 -10.73 48.60 10.57
N LYS A 101 -12.02 48.73 10.22
CA LYS A 101 -12.50 48.51 8.84
C LYS A 101 -11.92 49.52 7.87
N GLN A 102 -11.86 50.80 8.22
CA GLN A 102 -11.27 51.84 7.36
C GLN A 102 -9.76 51.65 7.20
N PHE A 103 -9.05 51.35 8.28
CA PHE A 103 -7.61 51.10 8.25
C PHE A 103 -7.24 49.82 7.46
N LEU A 104 -8.04 48.75 7.56
CA LEU A 104 -7.87 47.51 6.78
C LEU A 104 -8.28 47.67 5.30
N LYS A 105 -9.27 48.52 4.99
CA LYS A 105 -9.69 48.82 3.60
C LYS A 105 -8.59 49.53 2.81
N GLU A 106 -7.80 50.38 3.47
CA GLU A 106 -6.71 51.13 2.82
C GLU A 106 -5.43 50.29 2.65
N LEU A 107 -5.16 49.36 3.58
CA LEU A 107 -3.97 48.47 3.50
C LEU A 107 -4.16 47.27 2.57
N ASN A 108 -5.41 46.88 2.28
CA ASN A 108 -5.73 45.73 1.47
C ASN A 108 -6.79 46.09 0.41
N LYS A 109 -6.36 46.33 -0.83
CA LYS A 109 -7.14 45.88 -2.01
C LYS A 109 -7.16 44.34 -2.10
N LYS A 110 -7.20 43.64 -0.96
CA LYS A 110 -7.12 42.17 -0.87
C LYS A 110 -8.51 41.60 -0.72
N ARG A 111 -8.69 40.44 -1.34
CA ARG A 111 -9.87 39.57 -1.27
C ARG A 111 -10.42 39.52 0.16
N GLU A 112 -11.72 39.74 0.29
CA GLU A 112 -12.47 39.45 1.51
C GLU A 112 -13.20 38.13 1.26
N VAL A 113 -13.27 37.26 2.27
CA VAL A 113 -14.06 36.03 2.16
C VAL A 113 -15.51 36.41 1.90
N GLY A 114 -16.09 35.88 0.81
CA GLY A 114 -17.50 35.98 0.50
C GLY A 114 -18.34 35.50 1.68
N ARG A 115 -19.29 36.33 2.12
CA ARG A 115 -20.20 36.01 3.23
C ARG A 115 -21.66 36.08 2.84
N ILE A 116 -21.94 36.07 1.53
CA ILE A 116 -23.29 36.29 1.02
C ILE A 116 -24.19 35.15 1.47
N TYR A 117 -23.74 33.92 1.23
CA TYR A 117 -24.55 32.74 1.49
C TYR A 117 -24.63 32.44 2.98
N ILE A 118 -23.52 32.52 3.72
CA ILE A 118 -23.55 32.33 5.18
C ILE A 118 -24.47 33.32 5.89
N ASN A 119 -24.43 34.61 5.53
CA ASN A 119 -25.30 35.61 6.15
C ASN A 119 -26.77 35.39 5.81
N GLN A 120 -27.07 34.87 4.63
CA GLN A 120 -28.43 34.52 4.23
C GLN A 120 -28.94 33.27 4.98
N PHE A 121 -28.14 32.22 5.07
CA PHE A 121 -28.57 30.92 5.60
C PHE A 121 -28.48 30.78 7.13
N LEU A 122 -27.63 31.59 7.78
CA LEU A 122 -27.47 31.60 9.23
C LEU A 122 -28.04 32.86 9.90
N LYS A 123 -28.82 33.68 9.18
CA LYS A 123 -29.36 34.95 9.69
C LYS A 123 -30.03 34.81 11.06
N ASP A 124 -30.83 33.76 11.22
CA ASP A 124 -31.59 33.49 12.44
C ASP A 124 -30.94 32.41 13.33
N LYS A 125 -29.73 31.95 12.98
CA LYS A 125 -29.03 30.86 13.67
C LYS A 125 -27.75 31.38 14.32
N ARG A 126 -27.61 31.18 15.64
CA ARG A 126 -26.36 31.45 16.35
C ARG A 126 -25.37 30.32 16.08
N ALA A 127 -24.50 30.52 15.08
CA ALA A 127 -23.46 29.57 14.68
C ALA A 127 -22.04 30.15 14.88
N PRO A 128 -21.60 30.38 16.12
CA PRO A 128 -20.33 31.07 16.42
C PRO A 128 -19.11 30.32 15.88
N GLU A 129 -19.10 28.99 15.86
CA GLU A 129 -17.99 28.20 15.34
C GLU A 129 -17.85 28.33 13.81
N ILE A 130 -18.96 28.45 13.07
CA ILE A 130 -18.93 28.71 11.63
C ILE A 130 -18.45 30.15 11.38
N LYS A 131 -18.93 31.13 12.17
CA LYS A 131 -18.43 32.51 12.10
C LYS A 131 -16.93 32.59 12.41
N HIS A 132 -16.45 31.82 13.38
CA HIS A 132 -15.04 31.72 13.74
C HIS A 132 -14.23 31.11 12.60
N LEU A 133 -14.70 30.04 11.97
CA LEU A 133 -14.07 29.47 10.77
C LEU A 133 -13.88 30.53 9.67
N TYR A 134 -14.91 31.31 9.36
CA TYR A 134 -14.82 32.39 8.37
C TYR A 134 -13.87 33.52 8.78
N ARG A 135 -13.78 33.84 10.08
CA ARG A 135 -12.79 34.80 10.60
C ARG A 135 -11.37 34.27 10.44
N GLU A 136 -11.13 33.00 10.74
CA GLU A 136 -9.81 32.38 10.66
C GLU A 136 -9.27 32.34 9.23
N ILE A 137 -10.15 32.03 8.27
CA ILE A 137 -9.81 32.04 6.84
C ILE A 137 -9.56 33.47 6.37
N ASN A 138 -10.44 34.41 6.71
CA ASN A 138 -10.27 35.81 6.32
C ASN A 138 -8.98 36.43 6.87
N SER A 139 -8.57 36.03 8.08
CA SER A 139 -7.33 36.49 8.70
C SER A 139 -6.08 35.84 8.11
N ALA A 140 -6.23 34.71 7.42
CA ALA A 140 -5.14 34.03 6.72
C ALA A 140 -4.81 34.69 5.37
N LEU A 141 -5.76 35.44 4.80
CA LEU A 141 -5.58 36.02 3.46
C LEU A 141 -4.36 36.98 3.42
N PRO A 142 -3.54 36.90 2.36
CA PRO A 142 -3.78 36.20 1.09
C PRO A 142 -3.31 34.73 1.05
N GLU A 143 -2.85 34.16 2.17
CA GLU A 143 -2.42 32.76 2.21
C GLU A 143 -3.62 31.82 2.04
N LYS A 144 -3.38 30.68 1.37
CA LYS A 144 -4.41 29.66 1.17
C LYS A 144 -4.69 28.90 2.46
N SER A 145 -5.92 28.42 2.59
CA SER A 145 -6.34 27.60 3.74
C SER A 145 -6.82 26.23 3.28
N ILE A 146 -6.49 25.20 4.05
CA ILE A 146 -7.09 23.86 3.95
C ILE A 146 -7.97 23.61 5.16
N ILE A 147 -9.21 23.21 4.92
CA ILE A 147 -10.21 22.99 5.95
C ILE A 147 -10.72 21.56 5.85
N VAL A 148 -10.69 20.82 6.96
CA VAL A 148 -11.41 19.55 7.09
C VAL A 148 -12.65 19.77 7.95
N ILE A 149 -13.81 19.36 7.46
CA ILE A 149 -15.09 19.36 8.17
C ILE A 149 -15.45 17.91 8.49
N ASP A 150 -15.31 17.50 9.75
CA ASP A 150 -15.56 16.14 10.22
C ASP A 150 -16.60 16.05 11.35
N SER A 151 -17.86 15.66 11.11
CA SER A 151 -18.48 15.33 9.81
C SER A 151 -19.43 16.43 9.34
N LEU A 152 -19.73 16.43 8.03
CA LEU A 152 -20.73 17.30 7.40
C LEU A 152 -22.08 17.19 8.12
N GLU A 153 -22.55 15.96 8.36
CA GLU A 153 -23.82 15.67 9.04
C GLU A 153 -23.86 16.20 10.47
N GLY A 154 -22.71 16.24 11.15
CA GLY A 154 -22.65 16.80 12.50
C GLY A 154 -22.90 18.30 12.53
N ILE A 155 -22.49 19.06 11.51
CA ILE A 155 -22.77 20.49 11.42
C ILE A 155 -24.21 20.71 10.99
N THR A 156 -24.61 20.03 9.92
CA THR A 156 -25.90 20.26 9.26
C THR A 156 -27.04 19.84 10.17
N GLY A 157 -26.88 18.73 10.91
CA GLY A 157 -27.81 18.29 11.94
C GLY A 157 -27.93 19.30 13.10
N LYS A 158 -26.82 19.83 13.61
CA LYS A 158 -26.82 20.82 14.71
C LYS A 158 -27.60 22.08 14.36
N TYR A 159 -27.47 22.55 13.13
CA TYR A 159 -28.12 23.78 12.68
C TYR A 159 -29.41 23.54 11.92
N ASN A 160 -29.87 22.29 11.75
CA ASN A 160 -31.01 21.95 10.89
C ASN A 160 -30.89 22.61 9.49
N ILE A 161 -29.77 22.35 8.82
CA ILE A 161 -29.44 22.82 7.46
C ILE A 161 -29.36 21.59 6.56
N ASN A 162 -29.78 21.70 5.31
CA ASN A 162 -29.58 20.61 4.35
C ASN A 162 -28.09 20.48 3.95
N GLU A 163 -27.56 19.26 3.85
CA GLU A 163 -26.14 19.03 3.53
C GLU A 163 -25.71 19.67 2.20
N ALA A 164 -26.52 19.53 1.15
CA ALA A 164 -26.19 20.08 -0.17
C ALA A 164 -26.22 21.61 -0.16
N MET A 165 -27.16 22.22 0.58
CA MET A 165 -27.18 23.67 0.79
C MET A 165 -25.93 24.14 1.53
N PHE A 166 -25.52 23.43 2.59
CA PHE A 166 -24.31 23.79 3.34
C PHE A 166 -23.05 23.64 2.49
N ALA A 167 -22.91 22.52 1.76
CA ALA A 167 -21.82 22.32 0.82
C ALA A 167 -21.78 23.42 -0.26
N TYR A 168 -22.93 23.83 -0.77
CA TYR A 168 -23.05 24.91 -1.75
C TYR A 168 -22.63 26.27 -1.18
N MET A 169 -23.08 26.60 0.02
CA MET A 169 -22.66 27.81 0.74
C MET A 169 -21.13 27.85 0.88
N ILE A 170 -20.52 26.77 1.36
CA ILE A 170 -19.07 26.67 1.54
C ILE A 170 -18.33 26.72 0.20
N GLN A 171 -18.85 26.07 -0.85
CA GLN A 171 -18.29 26.15 -2.20
C GLN A 171 -18.21 27.61 -2.68
N LYS A 172 -19.29 28.37 -2.53
CA LYS A 172 -19.33 29.77 -2.99
C LYS A 172 -18.51 30.71 -2.12
N ASP A 173 -18.69 30.60 -0.81
CA ASP A 173 -18.10 31.53 0.14
C ASP A 173 -16.61 31.24 0.39
N LEU A 174 -16.18 29.98 0.52
CA LEU A 174 -14.80 29.66 0.90
C LEU A 174 -13.97 29.21 -0.29
N VAL A 175 -14.49 28.30 -1.10
CA VAL A 175 -13.72 27.68 -2.20
C VAL A 175 -13.52 28.67 -3.34
N GLU A 176 -14.59 29.25 -3.88
CA GLU A 176 -14.51 30.14 -5.05
C GLU A 176 -14.04 31.56 -4.70
N SER A 177 -14.35 32.08 -3.51
CA SER A 177 -14.04 33.47 -3.16
C SER A 177 -12.70 33.66 -2.45
N ALA A 178 -12.28 32.67 -1.65
CA ALA A 178 -11.09 32.73 -0.82
C ALA A 178 -9.98 31.76 -1.27
N ASP A 179 -10.20 31.04 -2.38
CA ASP A 179 -9.32 29.98 -2.89
C ASP A 179 -8.96 28.94 -1.82
N ALA A 180 -9.93 28.62 -0.95
CA ALA A 180 -9.75 27.64 0.11
C ALA A 180 -9.95 26.21 -0.42
N THR A 181 -9.15 25.28 0.09
CA THR A 181 -9.40 23.85 -0.07
C THR A 181 -10.30 23.38 1.06
N VAL A 182 -11.45 22.77 0.75
CA VAL A 182 -12.37 22.24 1.75
C VAL A 182 -12.58 20.75 1.56
N ILE A 183 -12.38 19.97 2.61
CA ILE A 183 -12.57 18.52 2.66
C ILE A 183 -13.74 18.23 3.60
N PHE A 184 -14.83 17.72 3.06
CA PHE A 184 -15.97 17.24 3.82
C PHE A 184 -15.81 15.75 4.10
N VAL A 185 -15.95 15.35 5.37
CA VAL A 185 -16.15 13.94 5.73
C VAL A 185 -17.65 13.69 5.84
N SER A 186 -18.15 12.72 5.08
CA SER A 186 -19.57 12.34 5.08
C SER A 186 -19.74 10.87 5.43
N GLU A 187 -20.81 10.57 6.16
CA GLU A 187 -21.21 9.21 6.51
C GLU A 187 -22.07 8.54 5.43
N LYS A 188 -22.61 9.32 4.49
CA LYS A 188 -23.39 8.79 3.37
C LYS A 188 -22.46 8.07 2.39
N GLU A 189 -22.89 6.90 1.90
CA GLU A 189 -22.05 6.07 1.03
C GLU A 189 -22.13 6.45 -0.46
N SER A 190 -23.28 6.89 -0.96
CA SER A 190 -23.44 7.32 -2.36
C SER A 190 -24.72 8.14 -2.61
N GLY A 191 -24.78 8.81 -3.76
CA GLY A 191 -26.02 9.30 -4.36
C GLY A 191 -26.69 10.46 -3.65
N SER A 192 -25.93 11.32 -2.95
CA SER A 192 -26.49 12.46 -2.23
C SER A 192 -26.29 13.77 -2.99
N MET A 193 -27.16 14.75 -2.75
CA MET A 193 -27.25 15.97 -3.57
C MET A 193 -25.96 16.81 -3.53
N GLU A 194 -25.22 16.76 -2.43
CA GLU A 194 -23.92 17.40 -2.26
C GLU A 194 -22.85 16.89 -3.25
N ASP A 195 -22.99 15.67 -3.81
CA ASP A 195 -22.07 15.12 -4.83
C ASP A 195 -22.05 15.95 -6.12
N TYR A 196 -23.18 16.59 -6.45
CA TYR A 196 -23.30 17.43 -7.63
C TYR A 196 -22.67 18.81 -7.41
N VAL A 197 -22.56 19.25 -6.16
CA VAL A 197 -22.02 20.54 -5.77
C VAL A 197 -20.50 20.52 -5.79
N VAL A 198 -19.89 19.57 -5.06
CA VAL A 198 -18.44 19.55 -4.83
C VAL A 198 -17.62 19.25 -6.09
N ASP A 199 -16.34 19.61 -6.07
CA ASP A 199 -15.42 19.43 -7.20
C ASP A 199 -14.89 18.00 -7.30
N GLY A 200 -14.61 17.35 -6.15
CA GLY A 200 -14.12 15.98 -6.09
C GLY A 200 -14.89 15.08 -5.13
N ILE A 201 -14.94 13.79 -5.45
CA ILE A 201 -15.58 12.74 -4.63
C ILE A 201 -14.61 11.57 -4.50
N ILE A 202 -14.30 11.22 -3.26
CA ILE A 202 -13.50 10.04 -2.90
C ILE A 202 -14.34 9.11 -2.04
N ASN A 203 -14.39 7.84 -2.42
CA ASN A 203 -15.06 6.80 -1.65
C ASN A 203 -14.02 5.87 -1.01
N ILE A 204 -14.15 5.63 0.29
CA ILE A 204 -13.32 4.73 1.06
C ILE A 204 -14.18 3.57 1.55
N SER A 205 -13.90 2.38 1.05
CA SER A 205 -14.62 1.17 1.40
C SER A 205 -13.69 0.07 1.92
N TYR A 206 -14.29 -0.97 2.49
CA TYR A 206 -13.62 -2.21 2.81
C TYR A 206 -14.54 -3.39 2.54
N SER A 207 -13.95 -4.54 2.20
CA SER A 207 -14.61 -5.83 2.10
C SER A 207 -13.88 -6.85 2.97
N ILE A 208 -14.53 -7.99 3.23
CA ILE A 208 -13.90 -9.13 3.90
C ILE A 208 -14.03 -10.32 2.97
N GLU A 209 -12.89 -10.87 2.54
CA GLU A 209 -12.81 -12.03 1.66
C GLU A 209 -12.06 -13.14 2.38
N ASP A 210 -12.71 -14.30 2.54
CA ASP A 210 -12.21 -15.41 3.35
C ASP A 210 -11.67 -14.95 4.71
N GLY A 211 -12.38 -14.06 5.40
CA GLY A 211 -11.98 -13.51 6.71
C GLY A 211 -10.74 -12.59 6.69
N ARG A 212 -10.29 -12.13 5.52
CA ARG A 212 -9.22 -11.14 5.35
C ARG A 212 -9.83 -9.82 4.90
N ARG A 213 -9.42 -8.72 5.54
CA ARG A 213 -9.92 -7.39 5.20
C ARG A 213 -9.19 -6.86 3.96
N ILE A 214 -9.96 -6.34 3.00
CA ILE A 214 -9.44 -5.58 1.86
C ILE A 214 -9.94 -4.16 1.98
N ARG A 215 -9.03 -3.19 1.93
CA ARG A 215 -9.35 -1.76 2.01
C ARG A 215 -9.08 -1.07 0.68
N LYS A 216 -10.06 -0.30 0.21
CA LYS A 216 -10.06 0.32 -1.11
C LYS A 216 -10.45 1.80 -1.04
N LEU A 217 -9.62 2.66 -1.61
CA LEU A 217 -9.95 4.05 -1.91
C LEU A 217 -10.29 4.15 -3.40
N THR A 218 -11.37 4.85 -3.73
CA THR A 218 -11.84 5.03 -5.11
C THR A 218 -12.04 6.51 -5.41
N LEU A 219 -11.39 7.01 -6.46
CA LEU A 219 -11.61 8.34 -7.02
C LEU A 219 -12.85 8.28 -7.92
N LYS A 220 -13.97 8.89 -7.50
CA LYS A 220 -15.25 8.85 -8.23
C LYS A 220 -15.43 10.04 -9.17
N LYS A 221 -14.91 11.20 -8.77
CA LYS A 221 -15.01 12.46 -9.50
C LYS A 221 -13.85 13.34 -9.09
N LEU A 222 -13.20 13.98 -10.05
CA LEU A 222 -12.22 15.04 -9.85
C LEU A 222 -12.40 16.06 -10.97
N ARG A 223 -13.21 17.10 -10.75
CA ARG A 223 -13.37 18.18 -11.74
C ARG A 223 -12.02 18.85 -11.99
N GLY A 224 -11.72 19.12 -13.26
CA GLY A 224 -10.48 19.78 -13.68
C GLY A 224 -9.24 18.89 -13.72
N GLY A 225 -9.35 17.58 -13.44
CA GLY A 225 -8.20 16.67 -13.47
C GLY A 225 -8.52 15.31 -14.06
N GLU A 226 -7.48 14.68 -14.59
CA GLU A 226 -7.54 13.32 -15.12
C GLU A 226 -7.39 12.30 -13.97
N ILE A 227 -8.16 11.22 -14.04
CA ILE A 227 -8.04 10.08 -13.14
C ILE A 227 -7.35 8.96 -13.92
N ASN A 228 -6.03 8.82 -13.73
CA ASN A 228 -5.27 7.73 -14.35
C ASN A 228 -5.53 6.40 -13.63
N THR A 229 -5.52 6.45 -12.29
CA THR A 229 -5.81 5.30 -11.44
C THR A 229 -7.02 5.60 -10.58
N SER A 230 -8.12 4.92 -10.86
CA SER A 230 -9.40 5.17 -10.19
C SER A 230 -9.50 4.55 -8.80
N SER A 231 -8.61 3.63 -8.46
CA SER A 231 -8.74 2.75 -7.29
C SER A 231 -7.39 2.41 -6.71
N TYR A 232 -7.30 2.46 -5.38
CA TYR A 232 -6.07 2.25 -4.64
C TYR A 232 -6.30 1.32 -3.45
N ALA A 233 -5.38 0.39 -3.23
CA ALA A 233 -5.32 -0.37 -1.99
C ALA A 233 -4.66 0.48 -0.90
N PHE A 234 -5.16 0.42 0.34
CA PHE A 234 -4.55 1.16 1.46
C PHE A 234 -4.59 0.36 2.76
N THR A 235 -3.86 0.85 3.76
CA THR A 235 -3.88 0.32 5.13
C THR A 235 -4.03 1.46 6.14
N LEU A 236 -4.56 1.13 7.31
CA LEU A 236 -4.57 2.01 8.49
C LEU A 236 -3.53 1.58 9.54
N ASN A 237 -2.53 0.79 9.13
CA ASN A 237 -1.49 0.29 10.03
C ASN A 237 -0.85 1.44 10.83
N SER A 238 -0.67 1.24 12.13
CA SER A 238 -0.15 2.26 13.06
C SER A 238 -0.95 3.57 13.09
N GLY A 239 -2.24 3.54 12.74
CA GLY A 239 -3.12 4.72 12.75
C GLY A 239 -2.83 5.74 11.64
N ARG A 240 -2.10 5.33 10.60
CA ARG A 240 -1.72 6.16 9.45
C ARG A 240 -2.42 5.68 8.20
N PHE A 241 -2.90 6.60 7.36
CA PHE A 241 -3.41 6.25 6.05
C PHE A 241 -2.24 6.05 5.09
N TYR A 242 -1.98 4.82 4.69
CA TYR A 242 -0.91 4.49 3.76
C TYR A 242 -1.50 3.82 2.52
N VAL A 243 -1.22 4.38 1.35
CA VAL A 243 -1.64 3.84 0.06
C VAL A 243 -0.51 3.01 -0.52
N PHE A 244 -0.78 1.74 -0.79
CA PHE A 244 0.18 0.86 -1.43
C PHE A 244 0.46 1.33 -2.86
N GLN A 245 1.71 1.22 -3.30
CA GLN A 245 2.12 1.58 -4.66
C GLN A 245 2.34 0.30 -5.49
N PRO A 246 2.32 0.40 -6.84
CA PRO A 246 2.82 -0.66 -7.69
C PRO A 246 4.26 -1.03 -7.30
N LEU A 247 4.54 -2.33 -7.22
CA LEU A 247 5.86 -2.83 -6.83
C LEU A 247 6.85 -2.65 -7.97
N GLU A 248 7.68 -1.62 -7.87
CA GLU A 248 8.66 -1.24 -8.89
C GLU A 248 10.00 -0.86 -8.27
N ILE A 249 11.11 -1.24 -8.92
CA ILE A 249 12.45 -0.80 -8.49
C ILE A 249 12.65 0.66 -8.92
N ARG A 250 12.27 1.58 -8.04
CA ARG A 250 12.49 3.03 -8.22
C ARG A 250 13.82 3.44 -7.59
N GLY A 251 14.82 3.77 -8.40
CA GLY A 251 16.10 4.32 -7.95
C GLY A 251 17.27 3.33 -7.95
N LYS A 252 18.27 3.58 -7.09
CA LYS A 252 19.53 2.80 -7.09
C LYS A 252 19.34 1.45 -6.41
N ILE A 253 19.84 0.42 -7.07
CA ILE A 253 20.02 -0.91 -6.47
C ILE A 253 21.10 -0.83 -5.40
N ASN A 254 20.77 -1.26 -4.19
CA ASN A 254 21.72 -1.43 -3.11
C ASN A 254 22.47 -2.74 -3.30
N LYS A 255 23.77 -2.63 -3.61
CA LYS A 255 24.65 -3.78 -3.83
C LYS A 255 25.18 -4.40 -2.53
N SER A 256 25.00 -3.73 -1.39
CA SER A 256 25.48 -4.18 -0.08
C SER A 256 24.45 -5.09 0.58
N TRP A 257 24.32 -6.32 0.08
CA TRP A 257 23.45 -7.33 0.69
C TRP A 257 24.07 -7.87 1.99
N ARG A 258 23.27 -7.93 3.06
CA ARG A 258 23.64 -8.55 4.32
C ARG A 258 22.87 -9.85 4.49
N ALA A 259 23.58 -10.97 4.39
CA ALA A 259 22.99 -12.28 4.60
C ALA A 259 22.47 -12.46 6.03
N ILE A 260 21.33 -13.13 6.15
CA ILE A 260 20.69 -13.50 7.42
C ILE A 260 20.91 -15.01 7.60
N PRO A 261 21.76 -15.43 8.56
CA PRO A 261 22.09 -16.84 8.76
C PRO A 261 20.89 -17.63 9.28
N GLU A 262 20.98 -18.95 9.15
CA GLU A 262 20.02 -19.87 9.75
C GLU A 262 20.01 -19.77 11.28
N LYS A 263 18.85 -20.06 11.89
CA LYS A 263 18.69 -20.09 13.34
C LYS A 263 17.66 -21.15 13.71
N ASP A 264 17.91 -21.89 14.78
CA ASP A 264 16.96 -22.85 15.37
C ASP A 264 16.37 -23.87 14.35
N GLY A 265 17.20 -24.34 13.41
CA GLY A 265 16.79 -25.30 12.37
C GLY A 265 15.90 -24.70 11.26
N MET A 266 15.92 -23.37 11.10
CA MET A 266 15.18 -22.65 10.07
C MET A 266 16.11 -21.75 9.23
N TYR A 267 15.83 -21.68 7.93
CA TYR A 267 16.46 -20.72 7.03
C TYR A 267 15.69 -19.40 6.98
N SER A 268 16.41 -18.29 6.93
CA SER A 268 15.81 -17.00 6.59
C SER A 268 15.50 -16.92 5.10
N THR A 269 14.37 -16.32 4.78
CA THR A 269 13.95 -15.92 3.44
C THR A 269 14.69 -14.68 2.93
N GLY A 270 15.56 -14.06 3.73
CA GLY A 270 16.12 -12.74 3.44
C GLY A 270 15.11 -11.59 3.63
N ILE A 271 13.85 -11.89 3.92
CA ILE A 271 12.78 -10.92 4.18
C ILE A 271 12.35 -11.12 5.63
N GLU A 272 12.86 -10.29 6.55
CA GLU A 272 12.62 -10.47 7.99
C GLU A 272 11.13 -10.49 8.36
N ASP A 273 10.31 -9.71 7.68
CA ASP A 273 8.87 -9.72 7.92
C ASP A 273 8.23 -11.04 7.47
N LEU A 274 8.67 -11.63 6.36
CA LEU A 274 8.21 -12.95 5.93
C LEU A 274 8.66 -14.03 6.92
N ASP A 275 9.90 -13.95 7.41
CA ASP A 275 10.40 -14.88 8.43
C ASP A 275 9.51 -14.85 9.68
N LYS A 276 9.12 -13.66 10.15
CA LYS A 276 8.17 -13.51 11.27
C LYS A 276 6.82 -14.18 10.97
N LEU A 277 6.28 -13.99 9.75
CA LEU A 277 5.02 -14.64 9.34
C LEU A 277 5.11 -16.16 9.30
N LEU A 278 6.29 -16.71 9.02
CA LEU A 278 6.55 -18.15 8.98
C LEU A 278 6.94 -18.73 10.35
N GLY A 279 7.02 -17.88 11.40
CA GLY A 279 7.38 -18.30 12.76
C GLY A 279 8.88 -18.38 13.02
N GLY A 280 9.69 -17.63 12.27
CA GLY A 280 11.15 -17.54 12.40
C GLY A 280 11.94 -17.89 11.14
N GLY A 281 11.25 -18.28 10.06
CA GLY A 281 11.86 -18.69 8.78
C GLY A 281 11.27 -20.00 8.25
N ILE A 282 12.00 -20.66 7.35
CA ILE A 282 11.61 -21.92 6.73
C ILE A 282 12.34 -23.07 7.40
N ARG A 283 11.60 -23.95 8.09
CA ARG A 283 12.14 -25.18 8.69
C ARG A 283 12.89 -26.06 7.68
N TYR A 284 13.94 -26.74 8.12
CA TYR A 284 14.63 -27.77 7.34
C TYR A 284 13.68 -28.83 6.78
N GLY A 285 13.99 -29.32 5.58
CA GLY A 285 13.21 -30.33 4.87
C GLY A 285 11.85 -29.84 4.37
N SER A 286 11.56 -28.55 4.46
CA SER A 286 10.24 -28.02 4.11
C SER A 286 10.05 -27.83 2.61
N PHE A 287 8.82 -28.11 2.18
CA PHE A 287 8.29 -27.79 0.86
C PHE A 287 7.42 -26.53 0.99
N PHE A 288 7.97 -25.38 0.59
CA PHE A 288 7.32 -24.07 0.63
C PHE A 288 6.75 -23.74 -0.74
N ASN A 289 5.42 -23.74 -0.86
CA ASN A 289 4.74 -23.34 -2.08
C ASN A 289 4.33 -21.85 -2.05
N ILE A 290 4.63 -21.16 -3.13
CA ILE A 290 4.10 -19.84 -3.46
C ILE A 290 3.25 -19.97 -4.73
N GLN A 291 1.96 -19.72 -4.59
CA GLN A 291 1.05 -19.64 -5.72
C GLN A 291 0.99 -18.20 -6.21
N VAL A 292 1.40 -17.97 -7.46
CA VAL A 292 1.40 -16.65 -8.11
C VAL A 292 0.15 -16.52 -8.96
N GLU A 293 -0.77 -15.63 -8.58
CA GLU A 293 -2.01 -15.39 -9.33
C GLU A 293 -1.75 -14.73 -10.69
N GLY A 294 -2.68 -14.89 -11.63
CA GLY A 294 -2.50 -14.46 -13.03
C GLY A 294 -2.46 -12.95 -13.25
N ASN A 295 -2.82 -12.17 -12.23
CA ASN A 295 -2.76 -10.70 -12.22
C ASN A 295 -1.44 -10.16 -11.65
N VAL A 296 -0.49 -11.02 -11.27
CA VAL A 296 0.82 -10.61 -10.78
C VAL A 296 1.78 -10.40 -11.95
N LEU A 297 2.41 -9.23 -11.99
CA LEU A 297 3.46 -8.95 -12.96
C LEU A 297 4.68 -9.84 -12.73
N LEU A 298 5.29 -10.32 -13.81
CA LEU A 298 6.49 -11.17 -13.75
C LEU A 298 7.64 -10.50 -12.99
N GLU A 299 7.78 -9.18 -13.14
CA GLU A 299 8.77 -8.39 -12.41
C GLU A 299 8.49 -8.35 -10.90
N ALA A 300 7.23 -8.29 -10.47
CA ALA A 300 6.88 -8.31 -9.06
C ALA A 300 7.27 -9.64 -8.40
N TRP A 301 7.07 -10.77 -9.10
CA TRP A 301 7.61 -12.07 -8.67
C TRP A 301 9.14 -12.04 -8.56
N ARG A 302 9.81 -11.48 -9.58
CA ARG A 302 11.28 -11.38 -9.60
C ARG A 302 11.82 -10.57 -8.42
N ILE A 303 11.18 -9.44 -8.11
CA ILE A 303 11.50 -8.59 -6.96
C ILE A 303 11.36 -9.40 -5.67
N PHE A 304 10.24 -10.12 -5.51
CA PHE A 304 9.96 -10.92 -4.32
C PHE A 304 10.91 -12.11 -4.11
N GLU A 305 11.28 -12.85 -5.16
CA GLU A 305 12.15 -14.03 -5.03
C GLU A 305 13.62 -13.67 -4.80
N THR A 306 14.04 -12.47 -5.21
CA THR A 306 15.45 -12.06 -5.21
C THR A 306 16.11 -12.16 -3.83
N PRO A 307 15.53 -11.60 -2.74
CA PRO A 307 16.12 -11.67 -1.40
C PRO A 307 16.34 -13.10 -0.92
N ILE A 308 15.41 -14.00 -1.25
CA ILE A 308 15.50 -15.43 -0.89
C ILE A 308 16.73 -16.04 -1.55
N ILE A 309 16.86 -15.86 -2.86
CA ILE A 309 17.93 -16.45 -3.66
C ILE A 309 19.30 -15.90 -3.25
N ILE A 310 19.44 -14.57 -3.15
CA ILE A 310 20.72 -13.95 -2.79
C ILE A 310 21.12 -14.26 -1.34
N ASN A 311 20.16 -14.47 -0.43
CA ASN A 311 20.47 -14.89 0.94
C ASN A 311 21.15 -16.26 0.97
N PHE A 312 20.59 -17.24 0.24
CA PHE A 312 21.16 -18.58 0.13
C PHE A 312 22.55 -18.57 -0.53
N PHE A 313 22.71 -17.84 -1.62
CA PHE A 313 24.02 -17.71 -2.26
C PHE A 313 25.05 -17.06 -1.35
N SER A 314 24.69 -15.99 -0.64
CA SER A 314 25.62 -15.27 0.25
C SER A 314 26.10 -16.10 1.43
N LEU A 315 25.37 -17.15 1.80
CA LEU A 315 25.75 -18.12 2.83
C LEU A 315 26.48 -19.36 2.27
N ASN A 316 26.82 -19.34 0.97
CA ASN A 316 27.49 -20.43 0.27
C ASN A 316 26.70 -21.75 0.28
N TYR A 317 25.37 -21.66 0.23
CA TYR A 317 24.48 -22.81 0.08
C TYR A 317 24.27 -23.16 -1.40
N GLY A 318 23.94 -24.42 -1.68
CA GLY A 318 23.66 -24.87 -3.04
C GLY A 318 22.28 -24.41 -3.50
N VAL A 319 22.16 -23.96 -4.76
CA VAL A 319 20.87 -23.64 -5.39
C VAL A 319 20.63 -24.56 -6.57
N PHE A 320 19.53 -25.29 -6.54
CA PHE A 320 19.10 -26.12 -7.66
C PHE A 320 17.85 -25.50 -8.27
N ALA A 321 17.89 -25.12 -9.54
CA ALA A 321 16.79 -24.38 -10.15
C ALA A 321 16.28 -25.05 -11.43
N ILE A 322 14.95 -25.04 -11.56
CA ILE A 322 14.24 -25.20 -12.83
C ILE A 322 13.92 -23.78 -13.30
N PRO A 323 14.23 -23.38 -14.56
CA PRO A 323 14.00 -22.04 -15.06
C PRO A 323 12.53 -21.65 -14.94
N THR A 324 12.30 -20.35 -14.71
CA THR A 324 11.06 -19.73 -15.16
C THR A 324 11.09 -19.68 -16.69
N PRO A 325 10.01 -20.06 -17.39
CA PRO A 325 9.97 -20.02 -18.85
C PRO A 325 10.44 -18.66 -19.40
N GLY A 326 11.34 -18.69 -20.39
CA GLY A 326 11.90 -17.48 -21.01
C GLY A 326 13.15 -16.90 -20.34
N TYR A 327 13.59 -17.40 -19.17
CA TYR A 327 14.84 -16.97 -18.53
C TYR A 327 15.93 -18.02 -18.64
N SER A 328 16.97 -17.72 -19.43
CA SER A 328 18.17 -18.54 -19.48
C SER A 328 19.00 -18.42 -18.19
N TYR A 329 19.85 -19.41 -17.94
CA TYR A 329 20.84 -19.34 -16.86
C TYR A 329 21.70 -18.07 -16.97
N ASP A 330 22.16 -17.69 -18.17
CA ASP A 330 22.99 -16.50 -18.37
C ASP A 330 22.28 -15.19 -18.01
N ALA A 331 20.98 -15.09 -18.29
CA ALA A 331 20.17 -13.96 -17.87
C ALA A 331 20.08 -13.87 -16.34
N ASN A 332 19.79 -15.00 -15.68
CA ASN A 332 19.77 -15.10 -14.22
C ASN A 332 21.12 -14.79 -13.60
N ARG A 333 22.20 -15.35 -14.14
CA ARG A 333 23.58 -15.11 -13.69
C ARG A 333 23.91 -13.62 -13.76
N ARG A 334 23.61 -12.96 -14.89
CA ARG A 334 23.83 -11.50 -15.05
C ARG A 334 23.05 -10.69 -14.03
N TYR A 335 21.78 -11.06 -13.78
CA TYR A 335 20.94 -10.39 -12.80
C TYR A 335 21.48 -10.53 -11.38
N PHE A 336 21.78 -11.74 -10.91
CA PHE A 336 22.26 -11.98 -9.55
C PHE A 336 23.73 -11.55 -9.33
N SER A 337 24.50 -11.38 -10.41
CA SER A 337 25.88 -10.85 -10.36
C SER A 337 25.97 -9.43 -9.81
N GLN A 338 24.84 -8.75 -9.60
CA GLN A 338 24.77 -7.47 -8.93
C GLN A 338 25.06 -7.55 -7.42
N TRP A 339 24.84 -8.72 -6.80
CA TRP A 339 25.05 -8.97 -5.36
C TRP A 339 26.01 -10.12 -5.09
N ILE A 340 26.04 -11.12 -5.97
CA ILE A 340 26.81 -12.36 -5.77
C ILE A 340 27.91 -12.46 -6.82
N PRO A 341 29.16 -12.78 -6.48
CA PRO A 341 30.20 -13.03 -7.48
C PRO A 341 29.78 -14.13 -8.47
N GLY A 342 29.98 -13.89 -9.77
CA GLY A 342 29.51 -14.81 -10.82
C GLY A 342 30.10 -16.23 -10.72
N GLU A 343 31.34 -16.36 -10.25
CA GLU A 343 31.99 -17.66 -10.01
C GLU A 343 31.29 -18.47 -8.91
N MET A 344 30.76 -17.78 -7.89
CA MET A 344 30.01 -18.41 -6.81
C MET A 344 28.67 -18.94 -7.31
N LEU A 345 28.00 -18.21 -8.21
CA LEU A 345 26.80 -18.67 -8.88
C LEU A 345 27.10 -19.92 -9.73
N ASP A 346 28.16 -19.89 -10.52
CA ASP A 346 28.55 -21.01 -11.39
C ASP A 346 28.90 -22.28 -10.59
N LYS A 347 29.63 -22.13 -9.48
CA LYS A 347 30.03 -23.25 -8.62
C LYS A 347 28.84 -23.86 -7.87
N ASN A 348 27.98 -23.03 -7.28
CA ASN A 348 26.97 -23.47 -6.31
C ASN A 348 25.59 -23.73 -6.93
N THR A 349 25.46 -23.73 -8.25
CA THR A 349 24.17 -23.90 -8.92
C THR A 349 24.11 -25.13 -9.80
N TYR A 350 23.06 -25.94 -9.71
CA TYR A 350 22.63 -26.83 -10.81
C TYR A 350 21.35 -26.27 -11.42
N TYR A 351 21.35 -26.07 -12.74
CA TYR A 351 20.23 -25.50 -13.48
C TYR A 351 19.68 -26.54 -14.46
N ILE A 352 18.50 -27.09 -14.22
CA ILE A 352 17.88 -28.07 -15.12
C ILE A 352 17.01 -27.37 -16.14
N ASP A 353 17.37 -27.47 -17.41
CA ASP A 353 16.66 -26.82 -18.49
C ASP A 353 16.10 -27.85 -19.49
N TYR A 354 14.77 -27.93 -19.54
CA TYR A 354 14.03 -28.81 -20.44
C TYR A 354 13.81 -28.22 -21.84
N SER A 355 14.26 -27.00 -22.10
CA SER A 355 14.06 -26.31 -23.39
C SER A 355 15.25 -26.42 -24.34
N ILE A 356 16.44 -26.75 -23.81
CA ILE A 356 17.68 -26.84 -24.58
C ILE A 356 18.16 -28.29 -24.65
N ALA A 357 18.63 -28.71 -25.83
CA ALA A 357 19.17 -30.06 -26.03
C ALA A 357 20.62 -30.20 -25.54
N GLU A 358 21.38 -29.10 -25.54
CA GLU A 358 22.79 -29.06 -25.16
C GLU A 358 23.13 -27.78 -24.40
N SER A 359 24.18 -27.84 -23.58
CA SER A 359 24.72 -26.69 -22.87
C SER A 359 26.25 -26.71 -22.89
N LYS A 360 26.86 -25.54 -23.05
CA LYS A 360 28.31 -25.35 -22.92
C LYS A 360 28.76 -25.13 -21.47
N ARG A 361 27.82 -25.02 -20.54
CA ARG A 361 28.07 -24.81 -19.11
C ARG A 361 27.89 -26.13 -18.38
N GLU A 362 28.89 -26.52 -17.60
CA GLU A 362 28.86 -27.74 -16.78
C GLU A 362 27.71 -27.73 -15.75
N ASN A 363 27.35 -26.53 -15.28
CA ASN A 363 26.36 -26.34 -14.22
C ASN A 363 24.92 -26.22 -14.75
N VAL A 364 24.72 -26.34 -16.07
CA VAL A 364 23.41 -26.34 -16.73
C VAL A 364 23.17 -27.71 -17.38
N ILE A 365 22.16 -28.42 -16.90
CA ILE A 365 21.76 -29.75 -17.35
C ILE A 365 20.67 -29.60 -18.41
N ALA A 366 21.05 -29.83 -19.67
CA ALA A 366 20.17 -29.78 -20.83
C ALA A 366 19.36 -31.10 -20.97
N LEU A 367 18.04 -31.01 -20.90
CA LEU A 367 17.10 -32.13 -21.01
C LEU A 367 16.11 -31.99 -22.17
N GLY A 368 16.25 -30.93 -22.99
CA GLY A 368 15.37 -30.66 -24.11
C GLY A 368 15.44 -31.73 -25.20
N GLY A 369 14.27 -32.04 -25.77
CA GLY A 369 14.13 -33.07 -26.81
C GLY A 369 14.26 -34.52 -26.31
N MET A 370 14.48 -34.75 -25.02
CA MET A 370 14.50 -36.09 -24.44
C MET A 370 13.08 -36.63 -24.20
N ASP A 371 12.95 -37.97 -24.20
CA ASP A 371 11.74 -38.62 -23.70
C ASP A 371 11.42 -38.16 -22.26
N PRO A 372 10.16 -37.79 -21.94
CA PRO A 372 9.78 -37.29 -20.62
C PRO A 372 10.18 -38.18 -19.45
N LYS A 373 10.07 -39.51 -19.57
CA LYS A 373 10.42 -40.43 -18.48
C LYS A 373 11.92 -40.47 -18.27
N LYS A 374 12.70 -40.52 -19.37
CA LYS A 374 14.17 -40.46 -19.32
C LYS A 374 14.66 -39.13 -18.74
N ALA A 375 14.08 -38.01 -19.17
CA ALA A 375 14.39 -36.69 -18.62
C ALA A 375 14.09 -36.61 -17.12
N ALA A 376 12.94 -37.14 -16.68
CA ALA A 376 12.58 -37.21 -15.27
C ALA A 376 13.53 -38.11 -14.46
N GLU A 377 14.03 -39.20 -15.03
CA GLU A 377 15.03 -40.05 -14.38
C GLU A 377 16.37 -39.32 -14.17
N ILE A 378 16.88 -38.66 -15.21
CA ILE A 378 18.11 -37.86 -15.12
C ILE A 378 17.94 -36.74 -14.08
N HIS A 379 16.80 -36.04 -14.08
CA HIS A 379 16.48 -35.03 -13.07
C HIS A 379 16.59 -35.61 -11.65
N ARG A 380 15.93 -36.73 -11.36
CA ARG A 380 15.97 -37.36 -10.03
C ARG A 380 17.40 -37.71 -9.61
N GLY A 381 18.20 -38.21 -10.55
CA GLY A 381 19.63 -38.48 -10.33
C GLY A 381 20.41 -37.22 -9.97
N LYS A 382 20.19 -36.12 -10.70
CA LYS A 382 20.85 -34.83 -10.46
C LYS A 382 20.43 -34.17 -9.15
N VAL A 383 19.18 -34.32 -8.72
CA VAL A 383 18.74 -33.89 -7.38
C VAL A 383 19.50 -34.65 -6.30
N LYS A 384 19.64 -35.98 -6.43
CA LYS A 384 20.39 -36.80 -5.48
C LYS A 384 21.86 -36.37 -5.39
N GLU A 385 22.53 -36.27 -6.55
CA GLU A 385 23.93 -35.80 -6.63
C GLU A 385 24.11 -34.43 -5.98
N PHE A 386 23.15 -33.52 -6.19
CA PHE A 386 23.24 -32.17 -5.66
C PHE A 386 23.09 -32.10 -4.13
N ILE A 387 22.18 -32.89 -3.53
CA ILE A 387 22.04 -32.98 -2.07
C ILE A 387 23.28 -33.63 -1.44
N GLU A 388 23.88 -34.63 -2.09
CA GLU A 388 25.10 -35.28 -1.60
C GLU A 388 26.31 -34.32 -1.67
N LYS A 389 26.37 -33.49 -2.70
CA LYS A 389 27.42 -32.47 -2.88
C LYS A 389 27.26 -31.29 -1.93
N TYR A 390 26.02 -30.86 -1.68
CA TYR A 390 25.68 -29.70 -0.87
C TYR A 390 24.73 -30.12 0.25
N GLU A 391 25.23 -30.16 1.49
CA GLU A 391 24.41 -30.54 2.67
C GLU A 391 23.18 -29.64 2.84
N LYS A 392 23.27 -28.37 2.42
CA LYS A 392 22.24 -27.35 2.54
C LYS A 392 21.93 -26.77 1.17
N THR A 393 20.69 -26.96 0.72
CA THR A 393 20.27 -26.49 -0.61
C THR A 393 18.89 -25.84 -0.62
N LEU A 394 18.73 -24.90 -1.55
CA LEU A 394 17.46 -24.35 -2.00
C LEU A 394 17.10 -24.95 -3.37
N PHE A 395 16.00 -25.68 -3.44
CA PHE A 395 15.39 -26.12 -4.69
C PHE A 395 14.36 -25.09 -5.15
N ILE A 396 14.52 -24.52 -6.35
CA ILE A 396 13.56 -23.59 -6.97
C ILE A 396 12.82 -24.36 -8.07
N LEU A 397 11.54 -24.61 -7.85
CA LEU A 397 10.72 -25.48 -8.70
C LEU A 397 9.62 -24.66 -9.39
N ASN A 398 9.88 -24.23 -10.61
CA ASN A 398 8.86 -23.64 -11.49
C ASN A 398 8.00 -24.76 -12.09
N HIS A 399 6.81 -24.97 -11.50
CA HIS A 399 5.97 -26.10 -11.86
C HIS A 399 5.28 -25.94 -13.22
N ASP A 400 5.03 -24.71 -13.67
CA ASP A 400 4.44 -24.42 -14.98
C ASP A 400 5.33 -24.96 -16.10
N PHE A 401 6.64 -24.70 -16.00
CA PHE A 401 7.62 -25.24 -16.93
C PHE A 401 7.75 -26.75 -16.82
N LEU A 402 7.84 -27.29 -15.60
CA LEU A 402 7.97 -28.73 -15.38
C LEU A 402 6.76 -29.51 -15.93
N GLU A 403 5.54 -29.07 -15.62
CA GLU A 403 4.31 -29.68 -16.10
C GLU A 403 4.20 -29.60 -17.62
N TYR A 404 4.58 -28.47 -18.23
CA TYR A 404 4.62 -28.32 -19.68
C TYR A 404 5.62 -29.28 -20.33
N SER A 405 6.82 -29.41 -19.76
CA SER A 405 7.92 -30.18 -20.37
C SER A 405 7.78 -31.69 -20.28
N ILE A 406 7.28 -32.22 -19.16
CA ILE A 406 7.20 -33.69 -18.96
C ILE A 406 5.78 -34.22 -18.71
N GLY A 407 4.78 -33.33 -18.73
CA GLY A 407 3.39 -33.67 -18.43
C GLY A 407 3.10 -33.72 -16.92
N PRO A 408 1.82 -33.57 -16.54
CA PRO A 408 1.41 -33.46 -15.13
C PRO A 408 1.71 -34.72 -14.31
N ASP A 409 1.51 -35.91 -14.88
CA ASP A 409 1.70 -37.17 -14.16
C ASP A 409 3.17 -37.42 -13.83
N GLU A 410 4.07 -37.23 -14.79
CA GLU A 410 5.51 -37.40 -14.54
C GLU A 410 6.09 -36.27 -13.70
N ALA A 411 5.58 -35.04 -13.83
CA ALA A 411 5.93 -33.94 -12.93
C ALA A 411 5.60 -34.30 -11.47
N LEU A 412 4.38 -34.78 -11.19
CA LEU A 412 3.98 -35.20 -9.85
C LEU A 412 4.84 -36.36 -9.34
N LYS A 413 5.03 -37.43 -10.12
CA LYS A 413 5.89 -38.55 -9.73
C LYS A 413 7.30 -38.10 -9.37
N ASN A 414 7.88 -37.18 -10.14
CA ASN A 414 9.21 -36.63 -9.87
C ASN A 414 9.23 -35.84 -8.55
N ILE A 415 8.24 -34.98 -8.32
CA ILE A 415 8.10 -34.20 -7.08
C ILE A 415 7.95 -35.12 -5.87
N PHE A 416 7.05 -36.11 -5.91
CA PHE A 416 6.84 -37.06 -4.82
C PHE A 416 8.09 -37.89 -4.53
N ALA A 417 8.80 -38.36 -5.56
CA ALA A 417 10.02 -39.15 -5.39
C ALA A 417 11.14 -38.36 -4.70
N ASN A 418 11.19 -37.04 -4.90
CA ASN A 418 12.20 -36.18 -4.29
C ASN A 418 11.76 -35.65 -2.91
N LEU A 419 10.45 -35.62 -2.62
CA LEU A 419 9.90 -35.09 -1.37
C LEU A 419 10.43 -35.83 -0.13
N THR A 420 10.50 -37.16 -0.16
CA THR A 420 11.03 -37.94 0.98
C THR A 420 12.49 -37.61 1.27
N ARG A 421 13.31 -37.37 0.23
CA ARG A 421 14.71 -36.95 0.41
C ARG A 421 14.79 -35.53 0.96
N LEU A 422 13.95 -34.63 0.46
CA LEU A 422 13.85 -33.27 0.98
C LEU A 422 13.57 -33.29 2.49
N LYS A 423 12.52 -34.00 2.91
CA LYS A 423 12.05 -34.08 4.31
C LYS A 423 13.08 -34.65 5.30
N SER A 424 14.03 -35.44 4.81
CA SER A 424 15.10 -36.05 5.61
C SER A 424 16.45 -35.32 5.51
N SER A 425 16.49 -34.18 4.81
CA SER A 425 17.68 -33.37 4.59
C SER A 425 17.59 -32.01 5.28
N LYS A 426 18.69 -31.26 5.28
CA LYS A 426 18.69 -29.84 5.63
C LYS A 426 18.30 -28.95 4.45
N SER A 427 17.82 -29.50 3.33
CA SER A 427 17.42 -28.71 2.17
C SER A 427 15.98 -28.23 2.26
N ILE A 428 15.63 -27.19 1.50
CA ILE A 428 14.26 -26.71 1.35
C ILE A 428 13.89 -26.59 -0.14
N ALA A 429 12.60 -26.70 -0.44
CA ALA A 429 12.08 -26.46 -1.78
C ALA A 429 11.16 -25.24 -1.79
N LEU A 430 11.50 -24.23 -2.59
CA LEU A 430 10.64 -23.14 -3.00
C LEU A 430 9.94 -23.55 -4.30
N SER A 431 8.66 -23.87 -4.18
CA SER A 431 7.78 -24.35 -5.23
C SER A 431 6.90 -23.21 -5.74
N ILE A 432 6.88 -22.98 -7.05
CA ILE A 432 6.10 -21.91 -7.68
C ILE A 432 5.00 -22.54 -8.53
N THR A 433 3.75 -22.17 -8.25
CA THR A 433 2.57 -22.59 -9.01
C THR A 433 1.81 -21.39 -9.56
N LYS A 434 1.14 -21.55 -10.69
CA LYS A 434 0.29 -20.56 -11.36
C LYS A 434 -1.11 -21.13 -11.61
N PRO A 435 -2.15 -20.29 -11.75
CA PRO A 435 -3.49 -20.75 -12.11
C PRO A 435 -3.51 -21.60 -13.39
N GLY A 436 -4.40 -22.59 -13.43
CA GLY A 436 -4.64 -23.44 -14.60
C GLY A 436 -3.82 -24.74 -14.67
N GLN A 437 -2.77 -24.86 -13.85
CA GLN A 437 -1.97 -26.09 -13.75
C GLN A 437 -2.73 -27.25 -13.11
N LYS A 438 -2.61 -28.44 -13.68
CA LYS A 438 -3.30 -29.65 -13.20
C LYS A 438 -2.77 -30.12 -11.85
N ILE A 439 -1.50 -29.85 -11.55
CA ILE A 439 -0.83 -30.36 -10.34
C ILE A 439 -1.10 -29.52 -9.08
N ASN A 440 -1.73 -28.35 -9.20
CA ASN A 440 -1.83 -27.36 -8.13
C ASN A 440 -2.46 -27.91 -6.83
N LYS A 441 -3.49 -28.75 -6.96
CA LYS A 441 -4.20 -29.31 -5.81
C LYS A 441 -3.28 -30.19 -4.98
N GLU A 442 -2.52 -31.06 -5.64
CA GLU A 442 -1.58 -31.99 -5.05
C GLU A 442 -0.42 -31.24 -4.39
N ILE A 443 0.14 -30.23 -5.08
CA ILE A 443 1.21 -29.37 -4.54
C ILE A 443 0.77 -28.67 -3.26
N LYS A 444 -0.43 -28.07 -3.25
CA LYS A 444 -0.97 -27.41 -2.07
C LYS A 444 -1.13 -28.37 -0.88
N ASN A 445 -1.51 -29.63 -1.13
CA ASN A 445 -1.71 -30.62 -0.09
C ASN A 445 -0.41 -31.09 0.58
N ILE A 446 0.68 -31.20 -0.18
CA ILE A 446 1.97 -31.69 0.34
C ILE A 446 2.83 -30.59 0.97
N ALA A 447 2.55 -29.33 0.65
CA ALA A 447 3.35 -28.20 1.09
C ALA A 447 3.26 -27.98 2.61
N ASP A 448 4.40 -27.67 3.24
CA ASP A 448 4.48 -27.28 4.65
C ASP A 448 4.06 -25.83 4.84
N TYR A 449 4.31 -25.00 3.84
CA TYR A 449 3.91 -23.60 3.79
C TYR A 449 3.23 -23.33 2.46
N VAL A 450 2.16 -22.55 2.49
CA VAL A 450 1.41 -22.13 1.29
C VAL A 450 1.13 -20.65 1.43
N MET A 451 1.76 -19.87 0.55
CA MET A 451 1.52 -18.43 0.42
C MET A 451 0.98 -18.12 -0.97
N ILE A 452 0.16 -17.09 -1.08
CA ILE A 452 -0.42 -16.62 -2.33
C ILE A 452 0.13 -15.22 -2.60
N LEU A 453 0.68 -15.02 -3.79
CA LEU A 453 1.07 -13.73 -4.33
C LEU A 453 -0.01 -13.25 -5.29
N THR A 454 -0.53 -12.04 -5.08
CA THR A 454 -1.64 -11.45 -5.85
C THR A 454 -1.44 -9.95 -6.06
N THR A 455 -2.24 -9.34 -6.91
CA THR A 455 -2.31 -7.88 -7.11
C THR A 455 -3.68 -7.35 -6.72
N ILE A 456 -3.72 -6.33 -5.85
CA ILE A 456 -4.96 -5.64 -5.47
C ILE A 456 -4.83 -4.16 -5.84
N ASN A 457 -5.67 -3.69 -6.77
CA ASN A 457 -5.66 -2.32 -7.29
C ASN A 457 -4.24 -1.83 -7.67
N GLY A 458 -3.48 -2.64 -8.41
CA GLY A 458 -2.14 -2.31 -8.91
C GLY A 458 -0.97 -2.60 -7.96
N ALA A 459 -1.22 -2.73 -6.66
CA ALA A 459 -0.18 -3.07 -5.68
C ALA A 459 -0.05 -4.59 -5.46
N THR A 460 1.17 -5.07 -5.23
CA THR A 460 1.46 -6.49 -5.02
C THR A 460 1.32 -6.87 -3.56
N PHE A 461 0.60 -7.97 -3.29
CA PHE A 461 0.35 -8.50 -1.95
C PHE A 461 0.75 -9.96 -1.84
N ILE A 462 1.18 -10.35 -0.64
CA ILE A 462 1.33 -11.74 -0.25
C ILE A 462 0.44 -12.06 0.96
N TYR A 463 -0.15 -13.24 0.99
CA TYR A 463 -0.88 -13.74 2.17
C TYR A 463 -0.76 -15.26 2.30
N GLY A 464 -0.83 -15.75 3.54
CA GLY A 464 -0.69 -17.15 3.87
C GLY A 464 -2.01 -17.90 3.92
N ILE A 465 -1.99 -19.11 3.37
CA ILE A 465 -2.96 -20.18 3.62
C ILE A 465 -2.45 -21.09 4.74
N LYS A 466 -1.14 -21.42 4.71
CA LYS A 466 -0.45 -22.24 5.72
C LYS A 466 0.90 -21.58 6.07
N PRO A 467 1.03 -20.92 7.23
CA PRO A 467 -0.04 -20.54 8.16
C PRO A 467 -1.01 -19.52 7.54
N ARG A 468 -2.20 -19.39 8.13
CA ARG A 468 -3.18 -18.41 7.69
C ARG A 468 -2.77 -17.01 8.15
N THR A 469 -2.68 -16.05 7.22
CA THR A 469 -2.36 -14.65 7.53
C THR A 469 -3.34 -13.69 6.84
N ILE A 470 -3.32 -12.41 7.21
CA ILE A 470 -3.94 -11.32 6.43
C ILE A 470 -3.12 -10.99 5.17
N TYR A 471 -3.58 -10.03 4.37
CA TYR A 471 -2.81 -9.46 3.27
C TYR A 471 -1.67 -8.58 3.77
N TYR A 472 -0.50 -8.75 3.16
CA TYR A 472 0.65 -7.88 3.34
C TYR A 472 1.07 -7.32 2.00
N GLY A 473 1.05 -6.00 1.85
CA GLY A 473 1.61 -5.35 0.67
C GLY A 473 3.12 -5.48 0.70
N ILE A 474 3.70 -5.85 -0.45
CA ILE A 474 5.14 -5.95 -0.62
C ILE A 474 5.66 -4.60 -1.06
N GLU A 475 6.59 -4.05 -0.29
CA GLU A 475 7.20 -2.74 -0.54
C GLU A 475 8.72 -2.88 -0.51
N ILE A 476 9.41 -2.08 -1.31
CA ILE A 476 10.86 -1.95 -1.20
C ILE A 476 11.16 -1.05 0.00
N ASP A 477 12.14 -1.41 0.82
CA ASP A 477 12.53 -0.59 1.97
C ASP A 477 12.99 0.79 1.50
N GLU A 478 12.26 1.85 1.85
CA GLU A 478 12.56 3.23 1.42
C GLU A 478 13.98 3.69 1.81
N LYS A 479 14.55 3.18 2.92
CA LYS A 479 15.88 3.58 3.40
C LYS A 479 16.99 2.73 2.80
N MET A 480 16.78 1.42 2.74
CA MET A 480 17.81 0.49 2.29
C MET A 480 17.79 0.27 0.77
N GLY A 481 16.66 0.52 0.11
CA GLY A 481 16.46 0.26 -1.31
C GLY A 481 16.40 -1.23 -1.65
N PHE A 482 16.15 -1.54 -2.92
CA PHE A 482 16.15 -2.92 -3.42
C PHE A 482 17.56 -3.52 -3.27
N PRO A 483 17.74 -4.74 -2.73
CA PRO A 483 16.75 -5.83 -2.62
C PRO A 483 16.08 -5.97 -1.25
N TYR A 484 16.15 -4.99 -0.36
CA TYR A 484 15.49 -5.11 0.93
C TYR A 484 13.99 -4.87 0.79
N LEU A 485 13.17 -5.84 1.24
CA LEU A 485 11.71 -5.78 1.16
C LEU A 485 11.09 -5.67 2.56
N LYS A 486 9.93 -5.02 2.62
CA LYS A 486 9.03 -4.96 3.78
C LYS A 486 7.68 -5.54 3.44
N LEU A 487 7.06 -6.19 4.43
CA LEU A 487 5.69 -6.67 4.33
C LEU A 487 4.80 -5.82 5.22
N VAL A 488 4.00 -4.94 4.61
CA VAL A 488 3.15 -3.99 5.32
C VAL A 488 1.72 -4.56 5.41
N PRO A 489 1.18 -4.80 6.61
CA PRO A 489 -0.14 -5.42 6.76
C PRO A 489 -1.26 -4.50 6.28
N MET A 490 -2.26 -5.06 5.59
CA MET A 490 -3.51 -4.39 5.25
C MET A 490 -4.53 -4.59 6.39
N VAL A 491 -4.72 -3.55 7.21
CA VAL A 491 -5.58 -3.56 8.41
C VAL A 491 -6.57 -2.42 8.43
#